data_AF-A0A9W8N9W5-F1
#
_entry.id   AF-A0A9W8N9W5-F1
#
_cell.length_a   1.000
_cell.length_b   1.000
_cell.length_c   1.000
_cell.angle_alpha   90.00
_cell.angle_beta   90.00
_cell.angle_gamma   90.00
#
_symmetry.space_group_name_H-M   'P 1'
#
loop_
_entity.id
_entity.type
_entity.pdbx_description
1 polymer ?
#
loop_
_entity_poly.entity_id
_entity_poly.type
_entity_poly.pdbx_seq_one_letter_code
_entity_poly.pdbx_strand_id
1 'polypeptide(L)'
;MSYTADGTVVLGGDAATVVEGLRWKDEATDAEVALPEALTVDEAAALSQTWNPSWKAISLASPRIRFAVTKRIFQLTGQLVPDHQFESITTVQTLLHVLKKPPKPATLTQEIQKRHPELLDLPNVTVAPKRLTRGDKEVALGRFKLMQKEFKKRDIPAQGHGWTRKGKEMLEG
;
A
#
# COMPACT_ATOMS: atom_id res chain seq x y z
N MET A 1 26.71 -18.57 -29.69
CA MET A 1 27.20 -17.36 -29.00
C MET A 1 28.66 -17.21 -29.38
N SER A 2 29.00 -16.24 -30.21
CA SER A 2 30.38 -16.02 -30.67
C SER A 2 30.80 -14.59 -30.31
N TYR A 3 32.02 -14.46 -29.80
CA TYR A 3 32.62 -13.18 -29.46
C TYR A 3 33.50 -12.72 -30.63
N THR A 4 33.35 -11.47 -31.04
CA THR A 4 34.35 -10.81 -31.90
C THR A 4 35.31 -10.00 -31.03
N ALA A 5 36.52 -9.76 -31.52
CA ALA A 5 37.64 -9.17 -30.77
C ALA A 5 37.36 -7.78 -30.17
N ASP A 6 36.25 -7.13 -30.56
CA ASP A 6 35.82 -5.82 -30.06
C ASP A 6 34.77 -5.91 -28.92
N GLY A 7 34.54 -7.10 -28.36
CA GLY A 7 33.67 -7.28 -27.18
C GLY A 7 32.16 -7.14 -27.47
N THR A 8 31.76 -7.06 -28.74
CA THR A 8 30.36 -7.06 -29.15
C THR A 8 29.83 -8.49 -29.23
N VAL A 9 28.78 -8.76 -28.47
CA VAL A 9 28.09 -10.06 -28.43
C VAL A 9 27.02 -10.09 -29.53
N VAL A 10 27.25 -10.88 -30.57
CA VAL A 10 26.25 -11.11 -31.64
C VAL A 10 25.45 -12.36 -31.29
N LEU A 11 24.16 -12.17 -30.99
CA LEU A 11 23.21 -13.27 -30.82
C LEU A 11 22.75 -13.71 -32.23
N GLY A 12 23.07 -14.94 -32.62
CA GLY A 12 22.78 -15.50 -33.95
C GLY A 12 21.32 -15.90 -34.18
N GLY A 13 20.37 -15.14 -33.65
CA GLY A 13 18.94 -15.33 -33.86
C GLY A 13 18.32 -14.06 -34.42
N ASP A 14 17.35 -14.20 -35.32
CA ASP A 14 16.61 -13.07 -35.86
C ASP A 14 15.75 -12.45 -34.75
N ALA A 15 16.26 -11.35 -34.17
CA ALA A 15 15.61 -10.64 -33.08
C ALA A 15 14.18 -10.22 -33.45
N ALA A 16 13.89 -9.97 -34.74
CA ALA A 16 12.55 -9.62 -35.19
C ALA A 16 11.55 -10.75 -34.94
N THR A 17 11.92 -12.00 -35.24
CA THR A 17 11.05 -13.17 -35.01
C THR A 17 10.79 -13.45 -33.53
N VAL A 18 11.76 -13.20 -32.66
CA VAL A 18 11.60 -13.37 -31.21
C VAL A 18 10.69 -12.28 -30.65
N VAL A 19 10.85 -11.04 -31.11
CA VAL A 19 9.98 -9.91 -30.75
C VAL A 19 8.55 -10.15 -31.24
N GLU A 20 8.39 -10.74 -32.42
CA GLU A 20 7.08 -11.06 -32.99
C GLU A 20 6.41 -12.26 -32.29
N GLY A 21 7.19 -13.25 -31.84
CA GLY A 21 6.69 -14.34 -30.99
C GLY A 21 6.34 -13.91 -29.55
N LEU A 22 6.91 -12.80 -29.08
CA LEU A 22 6.59 -12.18 -27.79
C LEU A 22 5.34 -11.28 -27.86
N ARG A 23 4.87 -10.93 -29.06
CA ARG A 23 3.61 -10.20 -29.24
C ARG A 23 2.43 -11.13 -28.98
N TRP A 24 1.71 -10.86 -27.89
CA TRP A 24 0.48 -11.55 -27.56
C TRP A 24 -0.59 -11.21 -28.62
N LYS A 25 -1.26 -12.23 -29.17
CA LYS A 25 -2.21 -12.12 -30.30
C LYS A 25 -3.45 -11.23 -30.07
N ASP A 26 -3.59 -10.65 -28.88
CA ASP A 26 -4.66 -9.71 -28.53
C ASP A 26 -4.14 -8.26 -28.37
N GLU A 27 -2.97 -7.92 -28.93
CA GLU A 27 -2.63 -6.53 -29.25
C GLU A 27 -3.53 -6.07 -30.42
N ALA A 28 -4.84 -5.96 -30.13
CA ALA A 28 -5.68 -5.06 -30.88
C ALA A 28 -5.02 -3.68 -30.76
N THR A 29 -4.53 -3.19 -31.90
CA THR A 29 -4.25 -1.79 -32.23
C THR A 29 -4.52 -0.83 -31.08
N ASP A 30 -3.48 -0.08 -30.68
CA ASP A 30 -3.57 1.13 -29.85
C ASP A 30 -4.49 2.17 -30.53
N ALA A 31 -5.78 1.88 -30.59
CA ALA A 31 -6.80 2.89 -30.61
C ALA A 31 -6.71 3.52 -29.23
N GLU A 32 -6.41 4.82 -29.19
CA GLU A 32 -6.57 5.64 -27.99
C GLU A 32 -7.96 5.37 -27.41
N VAL A 33 -8.05 4.46 -26.44
CA VAL A 33 -9.28 4.19 -25.73
C VAL A 33 -9.45 5.41 -24.83
N ALA A 34 -10.19 6.39 -25.34
CA ALA A 34 -10.71 7.50 -24.55
C ALA A 34 -11.15 6.93 -23.20
N LEU A 35 -10.50 7.39 -22.13
CA LEU A 35 -10.84 6.97 -20.78
C LEU A 35 -12.35 7.17 -20.62
N PRO A 36 -13.11 6.12 -20.24
CA PRO A 36 -14.55 6.27 -20.09
C PRO A 36 -14.81 7.41 -19.11
N GLU A 37 -15.75 8.28 -19.44
CA GLU A 37 -16.25 9.30 -18.51
C GLU A 37 -16.49 8.62 -17.15
N ALA A 38 -15.88 9.18 -16.11
CA ALA A 38 -15.92 8.59 -14.79
C ALA A 38 -17.39 8.49 -14.34
N LEU A 39 -17.88 7.26 -14.24
CA LEU A 39 -19.25 6.97 -13.82
C LEU A 39 -19.52 7.64 -12.46
N THR A 40 -20.55 8.47 -12.38
CA THR A 40 -20.90 9.13 -11.11
C THR A 40 -21.53 8.14 -10.13
N VAL A 41 -21.51 8.47 -8.83
CA VAL A 41 -22.04 7.58 -7.78
C VAL A 41 -23.54 7.33 -7.98
N ASP A 42 -24.28 8.35 -8.41
CA ASP A 42 -25.73 8.27 -8.62
C ASP A 42 -26.08 7.40 -9.84
N GLU A 43 -25.33 7.53 -10.92
CA GLU A 43 -25.46 6.65 -12.11
C GLU A 43 -25.13 5.19 -11.78
N ALA A 44 -24.06 4.97 -11.01
CA ALA A 44 -23.67 3.63 -10.56
C ALA A 44 -24.77 2.99 -9.68
N ALA A 45 -25.39 3.78 -8.79
CA ALA A 45 -26.49 3.33 -7.97
C ALA A 45 -27.71 2.94 -8.81
N ALA A 46 -28.09 3.77 -9.79
CA ALA A 46 -29.20 3.48 -10.70
C ALA A 46 -28.95 2.19 -11.51
N LEU A 47 -27.76 2.04 -12.10
CA LEU A 47 -27.38 0.83 -12.84
C LEU A 47 -27.41 -0.42 -11.96
N SER A 48 -26.94 -0.32 -10.71
CA SER A 48 -26.92 -1.48 -9.80
C SER A 48 -28.31 -2.04 -9.47
N GLN A 49 -29.34 -1.20 -9.53
CA GLN A 49 -30.74 -1.61 -9.31
C GLN A 49 -31.33 -2.35 -10.51
N THR A 50 -30.83 -2.08 -11.72
CA THR A 50 -31.32 -2.75 -12.95
C THR A 50 -30.85 -4.20 -13.06
N TRP A 51 -29.81 -4.60 -12.33
CA TRP A 51 -29.20 -5.92 -12.46
C TRP A 51 -29.85 -6.95 -11.52
N ASN A 52 -30.17 -8.13 -12.05
CA ASN A 52 -30.70 -9.23 -11.24
C ASN A 52 -29.62 -9.78 -10.28
N PRO A 53 -29.86 -9.89 -8.96
CA PRO A 53 -28.89 -10.40 -7.97
C PRO A 53 -28.19 -11.71 -8.32
N SER A 54 -28.76 -12.54 -9.20
CA SER A 54 -28.17 -13.79 -9.72
C SER A 54 -26.79 -13.60 -10.36
N TRP A 55 -26.46 -12.42 -10.89
CA TRP A 55 -25.14 -12.15 -11.50
C TRP A 55 -23.97 -12.37 -10.52
N LYS A 56 -24.22 -12.21 -9.22
CA LYS A 56 -23.21 -12.45 -8.17
C LYS A 56 -22.84 -13.92 -8.04
N ALA A 57 -23.72 -14.83 -8.44
CA ALA A 57 -23.53 -16.28 -8.36
C ALA A 57 -22.85 -16.87 -9.61
N ILE A 58 -22.55 -16.05 -10.62
CA ILE A 58 -21.85 -16.51 -11.84
C ILE A 58 -20.46 -17.05 -11.46
N SER A 59 -20.15 -18.25 -11.97
CA SER A 59 -18.87 -18.91 -11.73
C SER A 59 -17.75 -18.29 -12.55
N LEU A 60 -16.61 -18.07 -11.90
CA LEU A 60 -15.32 -17.67 -12.47
C LEU A 60 -14.29 -18.81 -12.39
N ALA A 61 -14.74 -20.07 -12.38
CA ALA A 61 -13.87 -21.23 -12.22
C ALA A 61 -12.82 -21.39 -13.34
N SER A 62 -13.09 -20.88 -14.55
CA SER A 62 -12.12 -20.89 -15.65
C SER A 62 -11.00 -19.87 -15.41
N PRO A 63 -9.72 -20.28 -15.34
CA PRO A 63 -8.60 -19.37 -15.09
C PRO A 63 -8.48 -18.24 -16.13
N ARG A 64 -8.83 -18.52 -17.40
CA ARG A 64 -8.81 -17.53 -18.48
C ARG A 64 -9.82 -16.41 -18.26
N ILE A 65 -11.05 -16.76 -17.89
CA ILE A 65 -12.13 -15.79 -17.63
C ILE A 65 -11.79 -15.00 -16.36
N ARG A 66 -11.36 -15.70 -15.30
CA ARG A 66 -10.94 -15.08 -14.04
C ARG A 66 -9.83 -14.05 -14.26
N PHE A 67 -8.83 -14.38 -15.08
CA PHE A 67 -7.75 -13.46 -15.44
C PHE A 67 -8.24 -12.26 -16.25
N ALA A 68 -9.04 -12.49 -17.30
CA ALA A 68 -9.58 -11.41 -18.12
C ALA A 68 -10.41 -10.41 -17.30
N VAL A 69 -11.29 -10.91 -16.42
CA VAL A 69 -12.13 -10.09 -15.56
C VAL A 69 -11.30 -9.31 -14.54
N THR A 70 -10.40 -9.97 -13.82
CA THR A 70 -9.53 -9.30 -12.83
C THR A 70 -8.59 -8.28 -13.48
N LYS A 71 -8.04 -8.57 -14.67
CA LYS A 71 -7.25 -7.62 -15.47
C LYS A 71 -8.08 -6.39 -15.83
N ARG A 72 -9.32 -6.57 -16.30
CA ARG A 72 -10.18 -5.43 -16.66
C ARG A 72 -10.54 -4.59 -15.45
N ILE A 73 -10.81 -5.22 -14.32
CA ILE A 73 -11.06 -4.51 -13.05
C ILE A 73 -9.83 -3.71 -12.65
N PHE A 74 -8.64 -4.31 -12.67
CA PHE A 74 -7.39 -3.61 -12.37
C PHE A 74 -7.16 -2.40 -13.28
N GLN A 75 -7.43 -2.52 -14.58
CA GLN A 75 -7.31 -1.39 -15.52
C GLN A 75 -8.29 -0.25 -15.20
N LEU A 76 -9.51 -0.57 -14.74
CA LEU A 76 -10.54 0.42 -14.44
C LEU A 76 -10.39 1.05 -13.05
N THR A 77 -9.95 0.29 -12.05
CA THR A 77 -9.95 0.73 -10.64
C THR A 77 -8.56 0.87 -10.03
N GLY A 78 -7.52 0.32 -10.66
CA GLY A 78 -6.17 0.23 -10.11
C GLY A 78 -6.01 -0.76 -8.95
N GLN A 79 -7.06 -1.51 -8.59
CA GLN A 79 -7.02 -2.46 -7.47
C GLN A 79 -6.52 -3.83 -7.90
N LEU A 80 -5.35 -4.22 -7.41
CA LEU A 80 -4.74 -5.53 -7.69
C LEU A 80 -5.31 -6.60 -6.76
N VAL A 81 -5.71 -7.74 -7.33
CA VAL A 81 -6.06 -8.94 -6.57
C VAL A 81 -4.77 -9.73 -6.26
N PRO A 82 -4.45 -10.03 -4.99
CA PRO A 82 -3.26 -10.81 -4.65
C PRO A 82 -3.32 -12.24 -5.18
N ASP A 83 -2.21 -12.74 -5.73
CA ASP A 83 -2.11 -14.07 -6.37
C ASP A 83 -2.54 -15.23 -5.45
N HIS A 84 -2.20 -15.16 -4.16
CA HIS A 84 -2.59 -16.18 -3.18
C HIS A 84 -4.12 -16.31 -2.99
N GLN A 85 -4.89 -15.28 -3.35
CA GLN A 85 -6.35 -15.28 -3.30
C GLN A 85 -6.96 -15.65 -4.66
N PHE A 86 -6.17 -15.62 -5.74
CA PHE A 86 -6.68 -15.82 -7.09
C PHE A 86 -7.38 -17.17 -7.25
N GLU A 87 -6.78 -18.24 -6.70
CA GLU A 87 -7.37 -19.58 -6.77
C GLU A 87 -8.65 -19.71 -5.95
N SER A 88 -8.75 -18.99 -4.83
CA SER A 88 -9.94 -19.01 -3.97
C SER A 88 -11.15 -18.29 -4.58
N ILE A 89 -10.95 -17.49 -5.62
CA ILE A 89 -12.01 -16.75 -6.30
C ILE A 89 -12.66 -17.65 -7.34
N THR A 90 -13.80 -18.24 -6.98
CA THR A 90 -14.59 -19.14 -7.84
C THR A 90 -15.88 -18.51 -8.35
N THR A 91 -16.30 -17.39 -7.76
CA THR A 91 -17.58 -16.73 -8.05
C THR A 91 -17.41 -15.21 -8.06
N VAL A 92 -18.21 -14.48 -8.82
CA VAL A 92 -18.21 -13.01 -8.84
C VAL A 92 -18.42 -12.41 -7.43
N GLN A 93 -19.28 -13.01 -6.60
CA GLN A 93 -19.45 -12.60 -5.21
C GLN A 93 -18.15 -12.65 -4.39
N THR A 94 -17.34 -13.71 -4.56
CA THR A 94 -16.06 -13.85 -3.86
C THR A 94 -15.05 -12.81 -4.32
N LEU A 95 -15.03 -12.51 -5.63
CA LEU A 95 -14.21 -11.44 -6.20
C LEU A 95 -14.57 -10.06 -5.63
N LEU A 96 -15.87 -9.73 -5.57
CA LEU A 96 -16.35 -8.48 -4.99
C LEU A 96 -16.00 -8.35 -3.50
N HIS A 97 -16.03 -9.47 -2.76
CA HIS A 97 -15.65 -9.47 -1.36
C HIS A 97 -14.17 -9.13 -1.16
N VAL A 98 -13.30 -9.65 -2.04
CA VAL A 98 -11.87 -9.32 -2.04
C VAL A 98 -11.63 -7.86 -2.39
N LEU A 99 -12.31 -7.33 -3.42
CA LEU A 99 -12.14 -5.95 -3.87
C LEU A 99 -12.71 -4.92 -2.88
N LYS A 100 -13.83 -5.22 -2.22
CA LYS A 100 -14.44 -4.34 -1.21
C LYS A 100 -13.64 -4.30 0.10
N LYS A 101 -12.76 -5.28 0.33
CA LYS A 101 -12.01 -5.39 1.58
C LYS A 101 -11.07 -4.20 1.72
N PRO A 102 -11.22 -3.34 2.74
CA PRO A 102 -10.30 -2.24 2.94
C PRO A 102 -8.89 -2.77 3.21
N PRO A 103 -7.83 -2.01 2.84
CA PRO A 103 -6.46 -2.41 3.10
C PRO A 103 -6.27 -2.68 4.60
N LYS A 104 -5.47 -3.70 4.92
CA LYS A 104 -5.15 -4.04 6.32
C LYS A 104 -4.56 -2.80 7.01
N PRO A 105 -5.01 -2.45 8.23
CA PRO A 105 -4.40 -1.35 8.97
C PRO A 105 -2.90 -1.58 9.14
N ALA A 106 -2.10 -0.52 8.97
CA ALA A 106 -0.64 -0.62 8.99
C ALA A 106 -0.10 -0.75 10.42
N THR A 107 -0.84 -0.25 11.41
CA THR A 107 -0.43 -0.29 12.82
C THR A 107 -1.53 -0.86 13.70
N LEU A 108 -1.13 -1.47 14.81
CA LEU A 108 -2.07 -1.99 15.81
C LEU A 108 -3.01 -0.90 16.34
N THR A 109 -2.51 0.32 16.54
CA THR A 109 -3.34 1.45 16.98
C THR A 109 -4.46 1.76 15.99
N GLN A 110 -4.16 1.75 14.68
CA GLN A 110 -5.18 1.91 13.64
C GLN A 110 -6.16 0.73 13.63
N GLU A 111 -5.68 -0.48 13.90
CA GLU A 111 -6.54 -1.66 13.99
C GLU A 111 -7.52 -1.55 15.16
N ILE A 112 -7.04 -1.18 16.35
CA ILE A 112 -7.88 -0.95 17.53
C ILE A 112 -8.92 0.13 17.22
N GLN A 113 -8.52 1.25 16.63
CA GLN A 113 -9.45 2.33 16.32
C GLN A 113 -10.54 1.94 15.30
N LYS A 114 -10.22 1.09 14.31
CA LYS A 114 -11.17 0.69 13.27
C LYS A 114 -12.06 -0.48 13.67
N ARG A 115 -11.50 -1.46 14.40
CA ARG A 115 -12.18 -2.73 14.69
C ARG A 115 -12.71 -2.82 16.11
N HIS A 116 -12.07 -2.10 17.03
CA HIS A 116 -12.34 -2.18 18.46
C HIS A 116 -12.50 -0.79 19.11
N PRO A 117 -13.39 0.07 18.60
CA PRO A 117 -13.61 1.40 19.20
C PRO A 117 -14.04 1.31 20.66
N GLU A 118 -14.69 0.21 21.07
CA GLU A 118 -15.10 -0.04 22.45
C GLU A 118 -13.94 -0.02 23.45
N LEU A 119 -12.72 -0.37 23.02
CA LEU A 119 -11.53 -0.31 23.89
C LEU A 119 -11.06 1.11 24.15
N LEU A 120 -11.40 2.06 23.26
CA LEU A 120 -11.07 3.47 23.41
C LEU A 120 -12.09 4.21 24.28
N ASP A 121 -13.32 3.71 24.36
CA ASP A 121 -14.39 4.28 25.19
C ASP A 121 -14.23 3.94 26.68
N LEU A 122 -13.43 2.93 27.01
CA LEU A 122 -13.18 2.52 28.39
C LEU A 122 -12.33 3.55 29.15
N PRO A 123 -12.81 4.09 30.29
CA PRO A 123 -12.13 5.17 31.00
C PRO A 123 -10.82 4.74 31.68
N ASN A 124 -10.61 3.43 31.88
CA ASN A 124 -9.44 2.85 32.53
C ASN A 124 -8.37 2.35 31.55
N VAL A 125 -8.62 2.43 30.24
CA VAL A 125 -7.69 1.95 29.21
C VAL A 125 -7.22 3.12 28.36
N THR A 126 -5.91 3.25 28.19
CA THR A 126 -5.31 4.26 27.32
C THR A 126 -4.36 3.61 26.33
N VAL A 127 -4.63 3.78 25.04
CA VAL A 127 -3.82 3.23 23.96
C VAL A 127 -2.94 4.34 23.39
N ALA A 128 -1.63 4.20 23.54
CA ALA A 128 -0.67 5.14 22.97
C ALA A 128 -0.35 4.77 21.50
N PRO A 129 -0.30 5.75 20.57
CA PRO A 129 0.03 5.49 19.17
C PRO A 129 1.52 5.21 18.94
N LYS A 130 2.37 5.62 19.89
CA LYS A 130 3.82 5.46 19.85
C LYS A 130 4.32 4.94 21.19
N ARG A 131 5.54 4.40 21.19
CA ARG A 131 6.25 4.03 22.41
C ARG A 131 6.34 5.24 23.36
N LEU A 132 5.91 5.04 24.60
CA LEU A 132 6.09 6.01 25.68
C LEU A 132 7.55 6.03 26.13
N THR A 133 8.22 7.15 25.90
CA THR A 133 9.62 7.36 26.32
C THR A 133 9.70 7.82 27.78
N ARG A 134 10.90 7.82 28.37
CA ARG A 134 11.10 8.39 29.71
C ARG A 134 10.72 9.87 29.75
N GLY A 135 11.03 10.63 28.70
CA GLY A 135 10.62 12.03 28.57
C GLY A 135 9.11 12.20 28.60
N ASP A 136 8.35 11.38 27.86
CA ASP A 136 6.88 11.44 27.85
C ASP A 136 6.29 11.18 29.25
N LYS A 137 6.89 10.28 30.05
CA LYS A 137 6.48 10.05 31.44
C LYS A 137 6.70 11.28 32.33
N GLU A 138 7.84 11.95 32.18
CA GLU A 138 8.14 13.17 32.93
C GLU A 138 7.26 14.36 32.50
N VAL A 139 6.83 14.39 31.24
CA VAL A 139 5.84 15.34 30.74
C VAL A 139 4.49 15.08 31.40
N ALA A 140 4.05 13.83 31.47
CA ALA A 140 2.80 13.44 32.14
C ALA A 140 2.80 13.81 33.63
N LEU A 141 3.95 13.72 34.31
CA LEU A 141 4.13 14.15 35.70
C LEU A 141 4.31 15.67 35.85
N GLY A 142 4.48 16.43 34.77
CA GLY A 142 4.75 17.88 34.78
C GLY A 142 6.18 18.29 35.18
N ARG A 143 7.01 17.35 35.64
CA ARG A 143 8.40 17.59 36.09
C ARG A 143 9.32 18.03 34.96
N PHE A 144 9.00 17.65 33.73
CA PHE A 144 9.78 18.00 32.55
C PHE A 144 10.01 19.51 32.41
N LYS A 145 9.06 20.35 32.84
CA LYS A 145 9.21 21.82 32.83
C LYS A 145 10.31 22.32 33.77
N LEU A 146 10.47 21.69 34.94
CA LEU A 146 11.53 22.03 35.89
C LEU A 146 12.89 21.62 35.37
N MET A 147 12.98 20.42 34.79
CA MET A 147 14.19 19.92 34.16
C MET A 147 14.64 20.81 33.01
N GLN A 148 13.72 21.27 32.15
CA GLN A 148 14.05 22.22 31.09
C GLN A 148 14.61 23.54 31.61
N LYS A 149 14.06 24.09 32.70
CA LYS A 149 14.57 25.32 33.33
C LYS A 149 15.99 25.13 33.87
N GLU A 150 16.24 24.00 34.54
CA GLU A 150 17.57 23.67 35.06
C GLU A 150 18.58 23.40 33.95
N PHE A 151 18.20 22.70 32.88
CA PHE A 151 19.07 22.50 31.72
C PHE A 151 19.43 23.83 31.06
N LYS A 152 18.46 24.73 30.88
CA LYS A 152 18.74 26.07 30.35
C LYS A 152 19.67 26.89 31.24
N LYS A 153 19.53 26.79 32.57
CA LYS A 153 20.42 27.47 33.53
C LYS A 153 21.86 26.96 33.45
N ARG A 154 22.04 25.68 33.13
CA ARG A 154 23.35 25.00 33.04
C ARG A 154 23.92 24.95 31.62
N ASP A 155 23.26 25.60 30.66
CA ASP A 155 23.60 25.58 29.24
C ASP A 155 23.70 24.16 28.65
N ILE A 156 22.83 23.25 29.12
CA ILE A 156 22.72 21.86 28.64
C ILE A 156 21.56 21.77 27.64
N PRO A 157 21.72 21.08 26.49
CA PRO A 157 20.63 20.89 25.54
C PRO A 157 19.49 20.07 26.16
N ALA A 158 18.26 20.57 26.07
CA ALA A 158 17.10 19.93 26.70
C ALA A 158 16.68 18.61 26.03
N GLN A 159 17.07 18.39 24.78
CA GLN A 159 16.78 17.16 24.03
C GLN A 159 17.95 16.81 23.11
N GLY A 160 18.30 15.52 23.06
CA GLY A 160 19.39 15.01 22.22
C GLY A 160 20.78 15.37 22.75
N HIS A 161 21.77 15.40 21.85
CA HIS A 161 23.18 15.62 22.18
C HIS A 161 23.66 17.05 21.91
N GLY A 162 22.74 17.99 21.60
CA GLY A 162 23.10 19.35 21.21
C GLY A 162 24.00 19.42 19.98
N TRP A 163 24.72 20.53 19.81
CA TRP A 163 25.70 20.76 18.74
C TRP A 163 27.06 20.07 18.98
N THR A 164 27.17 19.21 19.98
CA THR A 164 28.45 18.56 20.30
C THR A 164 28.80 17.53 19.23
N ARG A 165 29.84 17.84 18.44
CA ARG A 165 30.40 16.90 17.46
C ARG A 165 31.10 15.79 18.22
N LYS A 166 30.70 14.55 17.97
CA LYS A 166 31.27 13.37 18.62
C LYS A 166 32.79 13.30 18.35
N GLY A 167 33.61 13.37 19.40
CA GLY A 167 35.04 13.04 19.35
C GLY A 167 36.01 14.16 18.93
N LYS A 168 35.70 15.45 19.14
CA LYS A 168 36.73 16.50 19.05
C LYS A 168 37.23 16.83 20.44
N GLU A 169 38.50 16.52 20.74
CA GLU A 169 39.16 16.98 21.96
C GLU A 169 39.05 18.52 22.01
N MET A 170 38.60 19.04 23.15
CA MET A 170 38.56 20.48 23.36
C MET A 170 39.99 20.95 23.52
N LEU A 171 40.54 21.59 22.49
CA LEU A 171 41.75 22.38 22.60
C LEU A 171 41.42 23.57 23.51
N GLU A 172 41.72 23.43 24.80
CA GLU A 172 41.79 24.55 25.73
C GLU A 172 42.90 25.50 25.25
N GLY A 173 42.55 26.78 25.15
CA GLY A 173 43.47 27.90 24.99
C GLY A 173 43.28 28.86 26.15
#